data_AF-A0A2E8YSQ2-F1
#
_entry.id   AF-A0A2E8YSQ2-F1
#
_cell.length_a   1.000
_cell.length_b   1.000
_cell.length_c   1.000
_cell.angle_alpha   90.00
_cell.angle_beta   90.00
_cell.angle_gamma   90.00
#
_symmetry.space_group_name_H-M   'P 1'
#
loop_
_entity.id
_entity.type
_entity.pdbx_description
1 polymer ?
#
loop_
_entity_poly.entity_id
_entity_poly.type
_entity_poly.pdbx_seq_one_letter_code
_entity_poly.pdbx_strand_id
1 'polypeptide(L)'
;MMNVGFVGVGAMGNHMATHVLNSQRFKNVYVYDLSKNAVKDLVKKGAKASRSLKHLGGICDVIIIMVGYDDQVRQVVTDLAKSNPKNSGVLVIRR
;
A
#
# COMPACT_ATOMS: atom_id res chain seq x y z
N MET A 1 -2.86 -13.33 -11.85
CA MET A 1 -3.04 -13.02 -10.41
C MET A 1 -2.57 -11.59 -10.14
N MET A 2 -3.36 -10.81 -9.40
CA MET A 2 -3.14 -9.37 -9.18
C MET A 2 -2.13 -9.09 -8.05
N ASN A 3 -1.45 -7.96 -8.14
CA ASN A 3 -0.65 -7.36 -7.08
C ASN A 3 -1.48 -6.29 -6.36
N VAL A 4 -1.49 -6.32 -5.04
CA VAL A 4 -2.13 -5.28 -4.22
C VAL A 4 -1.07 -4.50 -3.46
N GLY A 5 -1.22 -3.18 -3.39
CA GLY A 5 -0.35 -2.29 -2.65
C GLY A 5 -1.06 -1.61 -1.50
N PHE A 6 -0.38 -1.43 -0.38
CA PHE A 6 -0.85 -0.67 0.78
C PHE A 6 0.06 0.54 1.02
N VAL A 7 -0.55 1.71 1.18
CA VAL A 7 0.11 2.95 1.58
C VAL A 7 -0.42 3.36 2.95
N GLY A 8 0.48 3.50 3.92
CA GLY A 8 0.10 3.66 5.32
C GLY A 8 -0.22 2.31 5.95
N VAL A 9 0.76 1.73 6.62
CA VAL A 9 0.71 0.42 7.27
C VAL A 9 1.02 0.49 8.78
N GLY A 10 0.66 1.62 9.42
CA GLY A 10 0.53 1.73 10.87
C GLY A 10 -0.53 0.76 11.44
N ALA A 11 -1.01 0.97 12.68
CA ALA A 11 -1.84 -0.02 13.39
C ALA A 11 -2.98 -0.64 12.55
N MET A 12 -3.86 0.18 11.95
CA MET A 12 -4.96 -0.33 11.12
C MET A 12 -4.50 -0.93 9.80
N GLY A 13 -3.64 -0.21 9.06
CA GLY A 13 -3.13 -0.69 7.77
C GLY A 13 -2.35 -2.01 7.90
N ASN A 14 -1.69 -2.25 9.04
CA ASN A 14 -1.03 -3.52 9.34
C ASN A 14 -2.01 -4.69 9.45
N HIS A 15 -3.11 -4.52 10.18
CA HIS A 15 -4.14 -5.56 10.29
C HIS A 15 -4.77 -5.87 8.93
N MET A 16 -5.07 -4.84 8.15
CA MET A 16 -5.63 -4.99 6.80
C MET A 16 -4.68 -5.73 5.86
N ALA A 17 -3.41 -5.29 5.78
CA ALA A 17 -2.41 -5.94 4.95
C ALA A 17 -2.12 -7.39 5.40
N THR A 18 -2.10 -7.65 6.71
CA THR A 18 -1.95 -9.01 7.26
C THR A 18 -3.12 -9.91 6.86
N HIS A 19 -4.36 -9.42 6.95
CA HIS A 19 -5.53 -10.19 6.55
C HIS A 19 -5.49 -10.53 5.06
N VAL A 20 -5.12 -9.56 4.22
CA VAL A 20 -4.99 -9.77 2.77
C VAL A 20 -3.86 -10.74 2.43
N LEU A 21 -2.72 -10.66 3.11
CA LEU A 21 -1.63 -11.66 2.99
C LEU A 21 -2.11 -13.07 3.30
N ASN A 22 -2.77 -13.24 4.46
CA ASN A 22 -3.25 -14.54 4.93
C ASN A 22 -4.34 -15.13 4.02
N SER A 23 -5.07 -14.29 3.29
CA SER A 23 -6.07 -14.76 2.32
C SER A 23 -5.48 -15.51 1.13
N GLN A 24 -4.19 -15.28 0.82
CA GLN A 24 -3.48 -15.88 -0.32
C GLN A 24 -4.15 -15.69 -1.70
N ARG A 25 -5.05 -14.70 -1.84
CA ARG A 25 -5.79 -14.44 -3.10
C ARG A 25 -5.00 -13.57 -4.10
N PHE A 26 -3.97 -12.88 -3.63
CA PHE A 26 -3.14 -11.98 -4.42
C PHE A 26 -1.74 -12.57 -4.66
N LYS A 27 -1.16 -12.31 -5.83
CA LYS A 27 0.20 -12.77 -6.17
C LYS A 27 1.24 -12.19 -5.22
N ASN A 28 1.10 -10.90 -4.93
CA ASN A 28 1.98 -10.15 -4.06
C ASN A 28 1.19 -9.09 -3.31
N VAL A 29 1.58 -8.88 -2.05
CA VAL A 29 1.15 -7.73 -1.24
C VAL A 29 2.36 -6.82 -1.05
N TYR A 30 2.30 -5.62 -1.61
CA TYR A 30 3.32 -4.59 -1.46
C TYR A 30 2.91 -3.59 -0.38
N VAL A 31 3.88 -3.09 0.39
CA VAL A 31 3.62 -2.17 1.50
C VAL A 31 4.56 -0.96 1.44
N TYR A 32 4.04 0.21 1.75
CA TYR A 32 4.78 1.46 1.83
C TYR A 32 4.31 2.29 3.03
N ASP A 33 5.26 2.74 3.85
CA ASP A 33 5.03 3.65 4.98
C ASP A 33 6.33 4.42 5.26
N LEU A 34 6.20 5.59 5.91
CA LEU A 34 7.33 6.36 6.42
C LEU A 34 7.99 5.65 7.61
N SER A 35 7.21 4.93 8.42
CA SER A 35 7.68 4.08 9.51
C SER A 35 8.33 2.81 8.97
N LYS A 36 9.66 2.79 9.03
CA LYS A 36 10.47 1.61 8.67
C LYS A 36 10.11 0.38 9.52
N ASN A 37 9.70 0.57 10.77
CA ASN A 37 9.31 -0.53 11.65
C ASN A 37 7.99 -1.16 11.19
N ALA A 38 6.99 -0.34 10.85
CA ALA A 38 5.72 -0.83 10.32
C ALA A 38 5.89 -1.65 9.02
N VAL A 39 6.78 -1.19 8.13
CA VAL A 39 7.14 -1.95 6.92
C VAL A 39 7.82 -3.28 7.27
N LYS A 40 8.83 -3.26 8.15
CA LYS A 40 9.56 -4.47 8.57
C LYS A 40 8.64 -5.53 9.15
N ASP A 41 7.65 -5.14 9.95
CA ASP A 41 6.72 -6.06 10.58
C ASP A 41 5.86 -6.81 9.56
N LEU A 42 5.42 -6.15 8.48
CA LEU A 42 4.70 -6.81 7.40
C LEU A 42 5.60 -7.63 6.49
N VAL A 43 6.84 -7.18 6.26
CA VAL A 43 7.82 -7.95 5.49
C VAL A 43 8.12 -9.29 6.17
N LYS A 44 8.25 -9.33 7.51
CA LYS A 44 8.38 -10.57 8.28
C LYS A 44 7.19 -11.53 8.08
N LYS A 45 6.01 -11.01 7.76
CA LYS A 45 4.78 -11.78 7.48
C LYS A 45 4.63 -12.16 5.99
N GLY A 46 5.60 -11.83 5.13
CA GLY A 46 5.59 -12.16 3.71
C GLY A 46 5.18 -11.01 2.76
N ALA A 47 5.00 -9.79 3.27
CA ALA A 47 4.83 -8.63 2.40
C ALA A 47 6.13 -8.26 1.67
N LYS A 48 6.00 -7.49 0.59
CA LYS A 48 7.12 -6.89 -0.14
C LYS A 48 7.18 -5.39 0.12
N ALA A 49 8.30 -4.89 0.61
CA ALA A 49 8.48 -3.45 0.76
C ALA A 49 8.56 -2.77 -0.62
N SER A 50 7.77 -1.72 -0.83
CA SER A 50 7.93 -0.82 -1.97
C SER A 50 8.93 0.28 -1.64
N ARG A 51 9.77 0.66 -2.62
CA ARG A 51 10.78 1.71 -2.45
C ARG A 51 10.20 3.13 -2.57
N SER A 52 9.05 3.27 -3.21
CA SER A 52 8.37 4.55 -3.42
C SER A 52 6.92 4.34 -3.86
N LEU A 53 6.13 5.41 -3.83
CA LEU A 53 4.78 5.45 -4.43
C LEU A 53 4.84 5.19 -5.94
N LYS A 54 5.85 5.71 -6.64
CA LYS A 54 6.06 5.45 -8.08
C LYS A 54 6.28 3.96 -8.37
N HIS A 55 7.12 3.30 -7.60
CA HIS A 55 7.32 1.86 -7.74
C HIS A 55 6.01 1.09 -7.48
N LEU A 56 5.23 1.51 -6.48
CA LEU A 56 3.96 0.88 -6.11
C LEU A 56 2.91 1.05 -7.22
N GLY A 57 2.78 2.27 -7.77
CA GLY A 57 1.93 2.60 -8.93
C GLY A 57 2.30 1.86 -10.22
N GLY A 58 3.57 1.54 -10.43
CA GLY A 58 4.01 0.80 -11.61
C GLY A 58 3.70 -0.71 -11.57
N ILE A 59 3.49 -1.29 -10.38
CA ILE A 59 3.42 -2.76 -10.23
C ILE A 59 2.10 -3.27 -9.64
N CYS A 60 1.34 -2.45 -8.91
CA CYS A 60 0.11 -2.86 -8.22
C CYS A 60 -1.13 -2.61 -9.07
N ASP A 61 -2.05 -3.57 -9.13
CA ASP A 61 -3.33 -3.44 -9.83
C ASP A 61 -4.36 -2.69 -8.98
N VAL A 62 -4.25 -2.83 -7.65
CA VAL A 62 -5.06 -2.09 -6.67
C VAL A 62 -4.15 -1.50 -5.61
N ILE A 63 -4.39 -0.24 -5.24
CA ILE A 63 -3.66 0.46 -4.18
C ILE A 63 -4.65 0.91 -3.12
N ILE A 64 -4.43 0.46 -1.89
CA ILE A 64 -5.22 0.82 -0.71
C ILE A 64 -4.43 1.85 0.09
N ILE A 65 -5.03 3.02 0.32
CA ILE A 65 -4.43 4.11 1.09
C ILE A 65 -5.13 4.18 2.45
N MET A 66 -4.36 4.03 3.53
CA MET A 66 -4.81 4.06 4.91
C MET A 66 -3.90 4.99 5.75
N VAL A 67 -4.20 6.29 5.74
CA VAL A 67 -3.42 7.34 6.40
C VAL A 67 -4.27 8.13 7.40
N GLY A 68 -3.63 8.93 8.26
CA GLY A 68 -4.29 9.55 9.42
C GLY A 68 -5.00 10.87 9.12
N TYR A 69 -4.57 11.61 8.09
CA TYR A 69 -5.03 12.97 7.81
C TYR A 69 -5.32 13.19 6.32
N ASP A 70 -6.22 14.13 6.02
CA ASP A 70 -6.62 14.44 4.64
C ASP A 70 -5.46 14.93 3.78
N ASP A 71 -4.55 15.73 4.36
CA ASP A 71 -3.38 16.23 3.65
C ASP A 71 -2.47 15.08 3.22
N GLN A 72 -2.39 14.02 4.01
CA GLN A 72 -1.64 12.81 3.64
C GLN A 72 -2.33 12.06 2.49
N VAL A 73 -3.67 11.98 2.49
CA VAL A 73 -4.42 11.39 1.36
C VAL A 73 -4.12 12.18 0.09
N ARG A 74 -4.28 13.51 0.13
CA ARG A 74 -4.04 14.40 -1.01
C ARG A 74 -2.61 14.25 -1.54
N GLN A 75 -1.63 14.22 -0.64
CA GLN A 75 -0.23 14.02 -1.01
C GLN A 75 -0.01 12.68 -1.72
N VAL A 76 -0.46 11.58 -1.12
CA VAL A 76 -0.28 10.23 -1.69
C VAL A 76 -0.97 10.09 -3.04
N VAL A 77 -2.22 10.54 -3.15
CA VAL A 77 -2.99 10.46 -4.40
C VAL A 77 -2.34 11.31 -5.49
N THR A 78 -1.87 12.52 -5.15
CA THR A 78 -1.17 13.40 -6.09
C THR A 78 0.13 12.78 -6.57
N ASP A 79 0.94 12.22 -5.67
CA ASP A 79 2.20 11.58 -6.03
C ASP A 79 2.00 10.32 -6.87
N LEU A 80 0.97 9.52 -6.56
CA LEU A 80 0.59 8.38 -7.38
C LEU A 80 0.14 8.81 -8.77
N ALA A 81 -0.71 9.83 -8.90
CA ALA A 81 -1.16 10.33 -10.20
C ALA A 81 0.02 10.85 -11.05
N LYS A 82 0.94 11.59 -10.43
CA LYS A 82 2.17 12.08 -11.10
C LYS A 82 3.16 10.97 -11.47
N SER A 83 3.04 9.80 -10.85
CA SER A 83 3.97 8.69 -11.08
C SER A 83 3.73 7.91 -12.37
N ASN A 84 2.69 8.28 -13.13
CA ASN A 84 2.21 7.59 -14.32
C ASN A 84 2.01 6.08 -14.03
N PRO A 85 1.10 5.77 -13.08
CA PRO A 85 0.88 4.41 -12.64
C PRO A 85 0.33 3.59 -13.82
N LYS A 86 0.42 2.26 -13.73
CA LYS A 86 -0.36 1.43 -14.65
C LYS A 86 -1.86 1.65 -14.39
N ASN A 87 -2.72 1.03 -15.20
CA ASN A 87 -4.18 1.16 -15.04
C ASN A 87 -4.66 0.51 -13.72
N SER A 88 -4.41 1.17 -12.59
CA SER A 88 -4.58 0.69 -11.23
C SER A 88 -5.81 1.33 -10.59
N GLY A 89 -6.59 0.55 -9.86
CA GLY A 89 -7.62 1.09 -8.98
C GLY A 89 -7.01 1.66 -7.70
N VAL A 90 -7.41 2.87 -7.30
CA VAL A 90 -7.02 3.48 -6.02
C VAL A 90 -8.21 3.50 -5.08
N LEU A 91 -8.08 2.88 -3.91
CA LEU A 91 -9.08 2.88 -2.85
C LEU A 91 -8.55 3.65 -1.64
N VAL A 92 -9.22 4.74 -1.29
CA VAL A 92 -8.92 5.52 -0.10
C VAL A 92 -9.83 5.07 1.03
N ILE A 93 -9.24 4.64 2.14
CA ILE A 93 -9.97 4.27 3.35
C ILE A 93 -9.52 5.23 4.44
N ARG A 94 -10.50 5.96 4.99
CA ARG A 94 -10.30 6.85 6.13
C ARG A 94 -11.17 6.34 7.28
N ARG A 95 -10.69 6.50 8.51
CA ARG A 95 -11.50 6.35 9.71
C ARG A 95 -12.38 7.57 9.92
#